data_AF-U6DQW4-F1
#
_entry.id   AF-U6DQW4-F1
#
_cell.length_a   1.000
_cell.length_b   1.000
_cell.length_c   1.000
_cell.angle_alpha   90.00
_cell.angle_beta   90.00
_cell.angle_gamma   90.00
#
_symmetry.space_group_name_H-M   'P 1'
#
loop_
_entity.id
_entity.type
_entity.pdbx_description
1 polymer ?
#
loop_
_entity_poly.entity_id
_entity_poly.type
_entity_poly.pdbx_seq_one_letter_code
_entity_poly.pdbx_strand_id
1 'polypeptide(L)'
;QEFERMKELMSSLVRGVRIRESSCPVGARIAVLTYTSHARHLIRFSDAYKKNKLLREIEAIPYERSSDSREIGKVMRFISRNVFKRTLPGAHTRRIATFFSSGQSADAQTIAAAAMEFSALDIIPVVIAFSNVPSIKRAFAIDDTGTFQVIMVPSGTDYAPALERLQRCTFCYDVCKPDPFCDQAKPPPAESYMDAAFLLDSSRHVGSADFEDIRHFLGALLDHFEITPEPETSVTGDRVALLSHAPPNFLPNTQKSPVRSEFNLTTYNSKRLMKRHLEESVQQLNGDAFIGHALQWTLDNIFLNTPNMRRNKVIFVISAGETSHLDRETLKKESLRAKCQGYALFVFSLGLTWNDKELEDLASYPLDHHLVQLGRIHKPDHRYSVKFVKSFVNSIRRAINKYPPLNFKMKCSRLSSTDLKPPPQQWRSFVP
;
A
#
# COMPACT_ATOMS: atom_id res chain seq x y z
N GLN A 1 -9.01 -18.04 31.39
CA GLN A 1 -7.59 -18.41 31.45
C GLN A 1 -6.74 -17.61 30.47
N GLU A 2 -7.03 -17.60 29.16
CA GLU A 2 -6.25 -16.79 28.19
C GLU A 2 -6.25 -15.30 28.50
N PHE A 3 -7.39 -14.73 28.92
CA PHE A 3 -7.48 -13.32 29.29
C PHE A 3 -6.55 -12.93 30.46
N GLU A 4 -6.47 -13.76 31.50
CA GLU A 4 -5.54 -13.52 32.61
C GLU A 4 -4.08 -13.56 32.12
N ARG A 5 -3.73 -14.52 31.26
CA ARG A 5 -2.42 -14.56 30.62
C ARG A 5 -2.13 -13.31 29.77
N MET A 6 -3.14 -12.77 29.07
CA MET A 6 -3.00 -11.50 28.34
C MET A 6 -2.65 -10.35 29.27
N LYS A 7 -3.33 -10.23 30.42
CA LYS A 7 -3.02 -9.20 31.43
C LYS A 7 -1.62 -9.39 32.02
N GLU A 8 -1.24 -10.61 32.37
CA GLU A 8 0.09 -10.92 32.91
C GLU A 8 1.20 -10.52 31.92
N LEU A 9 1.06 -10.89 30.65
CA LEU A 9 1.99 -10.50 29.59
C LEU A 9 2.03 -8.99 29.38
N MET A 10 0.86 -8.33 29.33
CA MET A 10 0.80 -6.87 29.21
C MET A 10 1.51 -6.18 30.37
N SER A 11 1.24 -6.60 31.62
CA SER A 11 1.90 -6.09 32.81
C SER A 11 3.40 -6.34 32.79
N SER A 12 3.86 -7.51 32.34
CA SER A 12 5.27 -7.84 32.18
C SER A 12 5.97 -6.90 31.19
N LEU A 13 5.39 -6.69 30.01
CA LEU A 13 5.93 -5.77 28.99
C LEU A 13 5.98 -4.33 29.51
N VAL A 14 4.91 -3.85 30.16
CA VAL A 14 4.85 -2.50 30.76
C VAL A 14 5.90 -2.33 31.86
N ARG A 15 6.18 -3.38 32.66
CA ARG A 15 7.27 -3.36 33.65
C ARG A 15 8.65 -3.19 33.01
N GLY A 16 8.87 -3.68 31.80
CA GLY A 16 10.12 -3.46 31.05
C GLY A 16 10.28 -2.07 30.43
N VAL A 17 9.19 -1.30 30.27
CA VAL A 17 9.21 0.00 29.59
C VAL A 17 9.35 1.16 30.59
N ARG A 18 10.14 2.18 30.23
CA ARG A 18 10.19 3.46 30.96
C ARG A 18 8.97 4.30 30.60
N ILE A 19 8.07 4.53 31.55
CA ILE A 19 6.86 5.33 31.37
C ILE A 19 7.17 6.81 31.61
N ARG A 20 6.57 7.69 30.80
CA ARG A 20 6.67 9.13 30.99
C ARG A 20 5.76 9.57 32.14
N GLU A 21 6.35 9.88 33.29
CA GLU A 21 5.62 10.29 34.50
C GLU A 21 5.59 11.82 34.71
N SER A 22 6.33 12.60 33.91
CA SER A 22 6.42 14.06 34.04
C SER A 22 6.25 14.78 32.69
N SER A 23 6.30 16.11 32.73
CA SER A 23 6.31 16.96 31.54
C SER A 23 7.54 16.73 30.64
N CYS A 24 8.60 16.10 31.15
CA CYS A 24 9.78 15.74 30.38
C CYS A 24 9.42 14.76 29.24
N PRO A 25 9.88 14.97 27.99
CA PRO A 25 9.53 14.12 26.83
C PRO A 25 10.19 12.73 26.82
N VAL A 26 10.75 12.28 27.95
CA VAL A 26 11.45 11.00 28.05
C VAL A 26 10.52 9.91 28.58
N GLY A 27 10.44 8.80 27.86
CA GLY A 27 9.63 7.63 28.19
C GLY A 27 8.39 7.46 27.32
N ALA A 28 7.81 6.27 27.37
CA ALA A 28 6.62 5.92 26.62
C ALA A 28 5.35 6.48 27.26
N ARG A 29 4.38 6.83 26.41
CA ARG A 29 2.97 6.97 26.79
C ARG A 29 2.22 5.73 26.32
N ILE A 30 1.39 5.17 27.18
CA ILE A 30 0.66 3.93 26.90
C ILE A 30 -0.83 4.23 26.91
N ALA A 31 -1.53 3.71 25.92
CA ALA A 31 -2.98 3.62 25.89
C ALA A 31 -3.35 2.14 25.82
N VAL A 32 -4.44 1.77 26.49
CA VAL A 32 -4.95 0.40 26.50
C VAL A 32 -6.35 0.42 25.92
N LEU A 33 -6.59 -0.44 24.95
CA LEU A 33 -7.87 -0.59 24.27
C LEU A 33 -8.32 -2.05 24.39
N THR A 34 -9.63 -2.24 24.54
CA THR A 34 -10.28 -3.53 24.32
C THR A 34 -10.85 -3.57 22.91
N TYR A 35 -10.93 -4.75 22.30
CA TYR A 35 -11.47 -4.85 20.95
C TYR A 35 -12.18 -6.16 20.64
N THR A 36 -13.16 -6.05 19.73
CA THR A 36 -13.85 -7.15 19.05
C THR A 36 -13.90 -6.87 17.55
N SER A 37 -15.05 -6.44 17.05
CA SER A 37 -15.25 -5.77 15.76
C SER A 37 -14.98 -4.26 15.83
N HIS A 38 -15.02 -3.70 17.05
CA HIS A 38 -14.78 -2.29 17.36
C HIS A 38 -13.73 -2.15 18.46
N ALA A 39 -13.04 -1.01 18.50
CA ALA A 39 -12.05 -0.70 19.54
C ALA A 39 -12.61 0.31 20.54
N ARG A 40 -12.41 0.06 21.85
CA ARG A 40 -12.81 0.97 22.93
C ARG A 40 -11.63 1.28 23.82
N HIS A 41 -11.45 2.55 24.17
CA HIS A 41 -10.44 2.99 25.13
C HIS A 41 -10.80 2.52 26.54
N LEU A 42 -9.86 1.83 27.18
CA LEU A 42 -9.85 1.61 28.63
C LEU A 42 -8.95 2.64 29.31
N ILE A 43 -7.80 2.93 28.69
CA ILE A 43 -6.79 3.87 29.18
C ILE A 43 -6.33 4.73 27.99
N ARG A 44 -6.28 6.06 28.12
CA ARG A 44 -5.86 6.99 27.05
C ARG A 44 -4.44 7.50 27.28
N PHE A 45 -3.81 8.01 26.21
CA PHE A 45 -2.48 8.64 26.32
C PHE A 45 -2.44 9.90 27.18
N SER A 46 -3.57 10.61 27.30
CA SER A 46 -3.73 11.85 28.07
C SER A 46 -3.74 11.63 29.57
N ASP A 47 -4.07 10.42 29.97
CA ASP A 47 -4.29 10.08 31.35
C ASP A 47 -2.88 9.96 31.96
N ALA A 48 -2.41 11.03 32.61
CA ALA A 48 -1.04 11.12 33.10
C ALA A 48 -0.88 10.18 34.29
N TYR A 49 -0.16 9.07 34.11
CA TYR A 49 -0.01 8.03 35.12
C TYR A 49 1.43 7.85 35.58
N LYS A 50 1.57 7.58 36.89
CA LYS A 50 2.73 6.85 37.43
C LYS A 50 2.63 5.39 36.99
N LYS A 51 3.77 4.75 36.72
CA LYS A 51 3.85 3.34 36.26
C LYS A 51 3.08 2.38 37.15
N ASN A 52 3.16 2.54 38.47
CA ASN A 52 2.45 1.71 39.44
C ASN A 52 0.92 1.88 39.41
N LYS A 53 0.42 3.02 38.95
CA LYS A 53 -1.03 3.23 38.77
C LYS A 53 -1.49 2.54 37.47
N LEU A 54 -0.74 2.70 36.39
CA LEU A 54 -1.00 2.01 35.12
C LEU A 54 -1.04 0.48 35.28
N LEU A 55 -0.08 -0.11 36.00
CA LEU A 55 -0.05 -1.56 36.26
C LEU A 55 -1.29 -2.03 37.05
N ARG A 56 -1.72 -1.27 38.06
CA ARG A 56 -2.93 -1.59 38.83
C ARG A 56 -4.20 -1.51 37.98
N GLU A 57 -4.31 -0.50 37.12
CA GLU A 57 -5.44 -0.37 36.19
C GLU A 57 -5.47 -1.53 35.19
N ILE A 58 -4.32 -1.97 34.67
CA ILE A 58 -4.22 -3.14 33.79
C ILE A 58 -4.66 -4.42 34.51
N GLU A 59 -4.18 -4.64 35.73
CA GLU A 59 -4.54 -5.83 36.53
C GLU A 59 -6.05 -5.87 36.86
N ALA A 60 -6.66 -4.70 37.02
CA ALA A 60 -8.09 -4.52 37.32
C ALA A 60 -9.03 -4.56 36.10
N ILE A 61 -8.52 -4.72 34.87
CA ILE A 61 -9.38 -4.77 33.68
C ILE A 61 -10.30 -6.00 33.75
N PRO A 62 -11.64 -5.81 33.68
CA PRO A 62 -12.58 -6.92 33.71
C PRO A 62 -12.61 -7.64 32.36
N TYR A 63 -12.88 -8.95 32.39
CA TYR A 63 -13.18 -9.71 31.18
C TYR A 63 -14.60 -9.41 30.70
N GLU A 64 -14.73 -8.92 29.47
CA GLU A 64 -16.03 -8.70 28.82
C GLU A 64 -16.25 -9.77 27.75
N ARG A 65 -17.35 -10.51 27.86
CA ARG A 65 -17.76 -11.45 26.80
C ARG A 65 -18.42 -10.67 25.67
N SER A 66 -18.07 -11.04 24.44
CA SER A 66 -18.76 -10.54 23.24
C SER A 66 -18.99 -11.69 22.27
N SER A 67 -20.11 -11.62 21.55
CA SER A 67 -20.47 -12.50 20.43
C SER A 67 -19.97 -11.97 19.08
N ASP A 68 -19.34 -10.80 19.06
CA ASP A 68 -18.87 -10.16 17.82
C ASP A 68 -17.72 -10.93 17.17
N SER A 69 -17.61 -10.79 15.85
CA SER A 69 -16.46 -11.29 15.11
C SER A 69 -15.17 -10.56 15.50
N ARG A 70 -14.04 -11.28 15.38
CA ARG A 70 -12.71 -10.75 15.66
C ARG A 70 -12.15 -10.05 14.41
N GLU A 71 -12.14 -8.72 14.41
CA GLU A 71 -11.77 -7.91 13.24
C GLU A 71 -10.50 -7.08 13.51
N ILE A 72 -9.35 -7.76 13.65
CA ILE A 72 -8.09 -7.07 13.99
C ILE A 72 -7.74 -6.01 12.94
N GLY A 73 -8.04 -6.25 11.66
CA GLY A 73 -7.81 -5.27 10.60
C GLY A 73 -8.61 -3.98 10.79
N LYS A 74 -9.89 -4.06 11.19
CA LYS A 74 -10.72 -2.87 11.47
C LYS A 74 -10.17 -2.09 12.67
N VAL A 75 -9.73 -2.81 13.70
CA VAL A 75 -9.13 -2.25 14.91
C VAL A 75 -7.80 -1.58 14.62
N MET A 76 -6.95 -2.20 13.79
CA MET A 76 -5.72 -1.58 13.30
C MET A 76 -6.04 -0.25 12.62
N ARG A 77 -6.96 -0.20 11.65
CA ARG A 77 -7.36 1.05 10.98
C ARG A 77 -7.93 2.09 11.94
N PHE A 78 -8.68 1.66 12.95
CA PHE A 78 -9.14 2.57 14.00
C PHE A 78 -7.97 3.19 14.77
N ILE A 79 -6.97 2.39 15.13
CA ILE A 79 -5.77 2.84 15.84
C ILE A 79 -4.96 3.82 15.00
N SER A 80 -4.73 3.54 13.71
CA SER A 80 -4.00 4.46 12.83
C SER A 80 -4.74 5.78 12.65
N ARG A 81 -6.05 5.72 12.42
CA ARG A 81 -6.88 6.89 12.05
C ARG A 81 -7.35 7.73 13.23
N ASN A 82 -7.40 7.18 14.45
CA ASN A 82 -7.95 7.87 15.61
C ASN A 82 -6.97 7.94 16.79
N VAL A 83 -6.37 6.81 17.18
CA VAL A 83 -5.53 6.73 18.38
C VAL A 83 -4.20 7.44 18.16
N PHE A 84 -3.53 7.18 17.04
CA PHE A 84 -2.26 7.82 16.69
C PHE A 84 -2.40 9.16 15.95
N LYS A 85 -3.62 9.56 15.55
CA LYS A 85 -3.87 10.75 14.74
C LYS A 85 -3.26 12.04 15.31
N ARG A 86 -3.35 12.23 16.62
CA ARG A 86 -2.88 13.44 17.34
C ARG A 86 -1.62 13.19 18.17
N THR A 87 -0.91 12.09 17.93
CA THR A 87 0.36 11.87 18.59
C THR A 87 1.40 12.81 17.99
N LEU A 88 1.94 13.72 18.79
CA LEU A 88 2.92 14.70 18.33
C LEU A 88 4.12 13.96 17.75
N PRO A 89 4.45 14.17 16.46
CA PRO A 89 5.65 13.60 15.89
C PRO A 89 6.85 14.23 16.60
N GLY A 90 7.71 13.38 17.15
CA GLY A 90 9.01 13.77 17.69
C GLY A 90 10.10 13.02 16.93
N ALA A 91 11.28 13.61 16.82
CA ALA A 91 12.40 13.03 16.06
C ALA A 91 12.75 11.58 16.48
N HIS A 92 12.45 11.21 17.74
CA HIS A 92 12.69 9.87 18.29
C HIS A 92 11.40 9.18 18.78
N THR A 93 10.22 9.73 18.47
CA THR A 93 8.95 9.12 18.85
C THR A 93 8.64 7.95 17.92
N ARG A 94 8.50 6.75 18.49
CA ARG A 94 8.05 5.56 17.77
C ARG A 94 6.63 5.21 18.15
N ARG A 95 5.83 4.84 17.15
CA ARG A 95 4.45 4.40 17.33
C ARG A 95 4.43 2.88 17.26
N ILE A 96 4.04 2.24 18.36
CA ILE A 96 4.00 0.78 18.46
C ILE A 96 2.59 0.39 18.90
N ALA A 97 1.98 -0.56 18.18
CA ALA A 97 0.65 -1.07 18.47
C ALA A 97 0.74 -2.58 18.74
N THR A 98 0.52 -2.97 19.99
CA THR A 98 0.57 -4.38 20.42
C THR A 98 -0.84 -4.94 20.51
N PHE A 99 -1.10 -6.04 19.82
CA PHE A 99 -2.39 -6.74 19.77
C PHE A 99 -2.25 -8.11 20.42
N PHE A 100 -3.17 -8.45 21.30
CA PHE A 100 -3.29 -9.80 21.85
C PHE A 100 -4.41 -10.53 21.12
N SER A 101 -4.06 -11.60 20.40
CA SER A 101 -5.04 -12.38 19.63
C SER A 101 -5.13 -13.82 20.10
N SER A 102 -6.31 -14.29 20.47
CA SER A 102 -6.55 -15.72 20.73
C SER A 102 -7.12 -16.48 19.52
N GLY A 103 -7.13 -15.89 18.32
CA GLY A 103 -7.75 -16.54 17.16
C GLY A 103 -7.46 -15.87 15.83
N GLN A 104 -7.85 -16.57 14.76
CA GLN A 104 -7.85 -16.04 13.41
C GLN A 104 -8.86 -14.88 13.30
N SER A 105 -8.47 -13.82 12.58
CA SER A 105 -9.38 -12.71 12.27
C SER A 105 -10.21 -13.02 11.03
N ALA A 106 -11.43 -12.48 10.96
CA ALA A 106 -12.39 -12.80 9.90
C ALA A 106 -11.96 -12.33 8.50
N ASP A 107 -11.30 -11.16 8.38
CA ASP A 107 -11.02 -10.54 7.08
C ASP A 107 -9.52 -10.32 6.81
N ALA A 108 -8.94 -11.16 5.95
CA ALA A 108 -7.54 -11.06 5.53
C ALA A 108 -7.24 -9.82 4.65
N GLN A 109 -8.22 -9.33 3.87
CA GLN A 109 -8.05 -8.15 3.03
C GLN A 109 -7.95 -6.90 3.89
N THR A 110 -8.85 -6.76 4.87
CA THR A 110 -8.79 -5.63 5.80
C THR A 110 -7.49 -5.61 6.61
N ILE A 111 -6.91 -6.77 6.97
CA ILE A 111 -5.60 -6.82 7.64
C ILE A 111 -4.48 -6.31 6.71
N ALA A 112 -4.46 -6.72 5.44
CA ALA A 112 -3.46 -6.26 4.48
C ALA A 112 -3.57 -4.74 4.23
N ALA A 113 -4.79 -4.20 4.11
CA ALA A 113 -5.02 -2.77 4.00
C ALA A 113 -4.47 -2.02 5.22
N ALA A 114 -4.82 -2.51 6.41
CA ALA A 114 -4.35 -1.91 7.65
C ALA A 114 -2.82 -1.99 7.79
N ALA A 115 -2.20 -3.08 7.33
CA ALA A 115 -0.75 -3.24 7.33
C ALA A 115 -0.07 -2.21 6.40
N MET A 116 -0.65 -1.92 5.23
CA MET A 116 -0.16 -0.84 4.34
C MET A 116 -0.32 0.53 4.99
N GLU A 117 -1.47 0.82 5.62
CA GLU A 117 -1.67 2.07 6.38
C GLU A 117 -0.66 2.22 7.54
N PHE A 118 -0.35 1.14 8.24
CA PHE A 118 0.61 1.14 9.35
C PHE A 118 2.02 1.42 8.87
N SER A 119 2.43 0.79 7.77
CA SER A 119 3.73 1.04 7.15
C SER A 119 3.84 2.48 6.65
N ALA A 120 2.78 3.00 6.04
CA ALA A 120 2.71 4.38 5.58
C ALA A 120 2.81 5.41 6.72
N LEU A 121 2.29 5.06 7.90
CA LEU A 121 2.31 5.88 9.10
C LEU A 121 3.47 5.55 10.05
N ASP A 122 4.47 4.76 9.67
CA ASP A 122 5.57 4.38 10.58
C ASP A 122 5.05 3.83 11.94
N ILE A 123 3.95 3.07 11.91
CA ILE A 123 3.40 2.37 13.08
C ILE A 123 3.89 0.94 13.03
N ILE A 124 4.53 0.48 14.11
CA ILE A 124 5.05 -0.88 14.26
C ILE A 124 3.95 -1.76 14.89
N PRO A 125 3.33 -2.69 14.16
CA PRO A 125 2.39 -3.64 14.73
C PRO A 125 3.13 -4.85 15.31
N VAL A 126 2.73 -5.22 16.52
CA VAL A 126 3.18 -6.43 17.21
C VAL A 126 1.95 -7.25 17.54
N VAL A 127 1.87 -8.48 17.06
CA VAL A 127 0.76 -9.39 17.37
C VAL A 127 1.27 -10.52 18.24
N ILE A 128 0.78 -10.58 19.48
CA ILE A 128 1.01 -11.67 20.42
C ILE A 128 -0.17 -12.63 20.31
N ALA A 129 0.07 -13.78 19.69
CA ALA A 129 -0.97 -14.73 19.30
C ALA A 129 -0.92 -16.01 20.15
N PHE A 130 -2.04 -16.35 20.81
CA PHE A 130 -2.18 -17.59 21.60
C PHE A 130 -2.57 -18.79 20.74
N SER A 131 -3.01 -18.55 19.51
CA SER A 131 -3.36 -19.57 18.51
C SER A 131 -2.87 -19.15 17.12
N ASN A 132 -2.89 -20.07 16.15
CA ASN A 132 -2.32 -19.80 14.83
C ASN A 132 -3.10 -18.72 14.07
N VAL A 133 -2.37 -17.76 13.48
CA VAL A 133 -2.93 -16.59 12.77
C VAL A 133 -2.34 -16.45 11.37
N PRO A 134 -2.58 -17.42 10.46
CA PRO A 134 -1.98 -17.43 9.13
C PRO A 134 -2.28 -16.18 8.29
N SER A 135 -3.48 -15.60 8.37
CA SER A 135 -3.78 -14.39 7.59
C SER A 135 -3.01 -13.17 8.06
N ILE A 136 -2.75 -13.06 9.38
CA ILE A 136 -1.94 -11.98 9.94
C ILE A 136 -0.48 -12.15 9.49
N LYS A 137 0.08 -13.36 9.62
CA LYS A 137 1.44 -13.67 9.15
C LYS A 137 1.59 -13.36 7.66
N ARG A 138 0.62 -13.76 6.85
CA ARG A 138 0.62 -13.47 5.40
C ARG A 138 0.55 -11.97 5.11
N ALA A 139 -0.34 -11.24 5.76
CA ALA A 139 -0.48 -9.79 5.55
C ALA A 139 0.77 -9.03 6.02
N PHE A 140 1.39 -9.43 7.12
CA PHE A 140 2.59 -8.78 7.65
C PHE A 140 3.83 -9.03 6.80
N ALA A 141 3.80 -10.03 5.91
CA ALA A 141 4.87 -10.25 4.97
C ALA A 141 5.11 -9.04 4.05
N ILE A 142 4.15 -8.13 3.83
CA ILE A 142 4.38 -6.91 3.04
C ILE A 142 5.50 -6.01 3.60
N ASP A 143 5.81 -6.16 4.89
CA ASP A 143 6.91 -5.46 5.52
C ASP A 143 8.25 -6.06 5.07
N ASP A 144 9.08 -5.21 4.48
CA ASP A 144 10.45 -5.52 4.07
C ASP A 144 11.48 -5.01 5.08
N THR A 145 11.04 -4.41 6.20
CA THR A 145 11.91 -3.87 7.25
C THR A 145 12.16 -4.86 8.38
N GLY A 146 11.26 -5.83 8.58
CA GLY A 146 11.31 -6.77 9.71
C GLY A 146 10.72 -6.21 11.01
N THR A 147 10.13 -5.01 10.96
CA THR A 147 9.53 -4.37 12.14
C THR A 147 8.16 -4.98 12.49
N PHE A 148 7.44 -5.53 11.52
CA PHE A 148 6.12 -6.14 11.74
C PHE A 148 6.28 -7.52 12.37
N GLN A 149 5.77 -7.71 13.57
CA GLN A 149 6.05 -8.92 14.36
C GLN A 149 4.78 -9.72 14.69
N VAL A 150 4.89 -11.04 14.57
CA VAL A 150 3.90 -12.00 15.06
C VAL A 150 4.60 -12.99 15.98
N ILE A 151 4.30 -12.91 17.28
CA ILE A 151 4.89 -13.74 18.33
C ILE A 151 3.85 -14.75 18.76
N MET A 152 4.17 -16.04 18.60
CA MET A 152 3.31 -17.14 19.02
C MET A 152 3.57 -17.46 20.49
N VAL A 153 2.51 -17.57 21.29
CA VAL A 153 2.57 -17.83 22.75
C VAL A 153 1.64 -19.01 23.13
N PRO A 154 1.79 -20.20 22.51
CA PRO A 154 0.96 -21.34 22.86
C PRO A 154 1.27 -21.82 24.29
N SER A 155 0.29 -22.47 24.92
CA SER A 155 0.46 -23.06 26.24
C SER A 155 1.58 -24.12 26.24
N GLY A 156 2.47 -24.07 27.24
CA GLY A 156 3.52 -25.09 27.43
C GLY A 156 4.79 -24.92 26.57
N THR A 157 4.97 -23.78 25.90
CA THR A 157 6.21 -23.46 25.17
C THR A 157 6.97 -22.34 25.88
N ASP A 158 8.30 -22.35 25.78
CA ASP A 158 9.11 -21.22 26.23
C ASP A 158 9.13 -20.14 25.13
N TYR A 159 8.48 -19.02 25.43
CA TYR A 159 8.40 -17.83 24.60
C TYR A 159 9.16 -16.65 25.22
N ALA A 160 9.87 -16.85 26.33
CA ALA A 160 10.66 -15.81 26.98
C ALA A 160 11.69 -15.16 26.04
N PRO A 161 12.44 -15.91 25.18
CA PRO A 161 13.39 -15.30 24.26
C PRO A 161 12.72 -14.35 23.25
N ALA A 162 11.51 -14.69 22.78
CA ALA A 162 10.77 -13.84 21.86
C ALA A 162 10.27 -12.56 22.53
N LEU A 163 9.84 -12.63 23.80
CA LEU A 163 9.43 -11.47 24.58
C LEU A 163 10.61 -10.59 24.99
N GLU A 164 11.76 -11.18 25.31
CA GLU A 164 12.99 -10.42 25.58
C GLU A 164 13.41 -9.64 24.32
N ARG A 165 13.37 -10.29 23.16
CA ARG A 165 13.64 -9.63 21.88
C ARG A 165 12.64 -8.52 21.59
N LEU A 166 11.35 -8.75 21.81
CA LEU A 166 10.33 -7.72 21.67
C LEU A 166 10.64 -6.50 22.56
N GLN A 167 11.01 -6.77 23.83
CA GLN A 167 11.34 -5.74 24.79
C GLN A 167 12.55 -4.91 24.35
N ARG A 168 13.68 -5.56 24.05
CA ARG A 168 14.95 -4.90 23.70
C ARG A 168 14.90 -4.23 22.33
N CYS A 169 14.37 -4.93 21.34
CA CYS A 169 14.48 -4.54 19.92
C CYS A 169 13.28 -3.79 19.36
N THR A 170 12.17 -3.71 20.10
CA THR A 170 10.98 -2.97 19.64
C THR A 170 10.63 -1.87 20.63
N PHE A 171 10.30 -2.22 21.87
CA PHE A 171 9.87 -1.22 22.85
C PHE A 171 11.00 -0.32 23.34
N CYS A 172 12.19 -0.90 23.56
CA CYS A 172 13.35 -0.19 24.11
C CYS A 172 14.45 0.08 23.09
N TYR A 173 14.24 -0.19 21.80
CA TYR A 173 15.31 -0.08 20.80
C TYR A 173 15.87 1.35 20.70
N ASP A 174 17.18 1.48 20.80
CA ASP A 174 17.87 2.77 20.74
C ASP A 174 18.43 2.97 19.33
N VAL A 175 17.89 3.94 18.60
CA VAL A 175 18.33 4.25 17.23
C VAL A 175 19.76 4.80 17.21
N CYS A 176 20.18 5.48 18.29
CA CYS A 176 21.51 6.08 18.40
C CYS A 176 22.56 5.06 18.84
N LYS A 177 22.14 4.01 19.55
CA LYS A 177 23.01 2.92 20.01
C LYS A 177 22.28 1.58 19.91
N PRO A 178 22.11 1.03 18.69
CA PRO A 178 21.40 -0.23 18.52
C PRO A 178 22.13 -1.36 19.26
N ASP A 179 21.36 -2.18 19.97
CA ASP A 179 21.86 -3.39 20.62
C ASP A 179 22.20 -4.43 19.53
N PRO A 180 23.40 -5.05 19.52
CA PRO A 180 23.76 -6.07 18.54
C PRO A 180 22.77 -7.25 18.49
N PHE A 181 22.04 -7.51 19.58
CA PHE A 181 20.96 -8.50 19.62
C PHE A 181 19.79 -8.16 18.66
N CYS A 182 19.67 -6.88 18.31
CA CYS A 182 18.63 -6.34 17.44
C CYS A 182 19.04 -6.27 15.96
N ASP A 183 20.24 -6.71 15.61
CA ASP A 183 20.65 -6.94 14.23
C ASP A 183 19.84 -8.13 13.67
N GLN A 184 18.61 -7.83 13.21
CA GLN A 184 17.83 -8.78 12.43
C GLN A 184 18.33 -8.77 11.00
N ALA A 185 18.46 -9.97 10.43
CA ALA A 185 18.49 -10.10 8.99
C ALA A 185 17.17 -9.50 8.46
N LYS A 186 17.28 -8.37 7.78
CA LYS A 186 16.19 -7.80 6.99
C LYS A 186 15.54 -8.94 6.19
N PRO A 187 14.20 -9.05 6.12
CA PRO A 187 13.56 -10.08 5.33
C PRO A 187 14.18 -10.11 3.93
N PRO A 188 14.50 -11.29 3.38
CA PRO A 188 15.13 -11.37 2.08
C PRO A 188 14.26 -10.63 1.06
N PRO A 189 14.87 -9.89 0.11
CA PRO A 189 14.14 -9.27 -0.98
C PRO A 189 13.31 -10.33 -1.71
N ALA A 190 12.08 -9.98 -2.06
CA ALA A 190 11.26 -10.85 -2.88
C ALA A 190 11.77 -10.75 -4.33
N GLU A 191 12.37 -11.82 -4.86
CA GLU A 191 12.82 -11.94 -6.25
C GLU A 191 11.62 -12.07 -7.23
N SER A 192 10.77 -11.06 -7.22
CA SER A 192 9.50 -11.02 -7.95
C SER A 192 9.36 -9.63 -8.55
N TYR A 193 9.85 -9.48 -9.76
CA TYR A 193 9.95 -8.19 -10.45
C TYR A 193 8.65 -7.81 -11.18
N MET A 194 8.52 -6.54 -11.56
CA MET A 194 7.32 -6.03 -12.22
C MET A 194 7.61 -5.08 -13.38
N ASP A 195 6.67 -5.09 -14.33
CA ASP A 195 6.55 -4.03 -15.34
C ASP A 195 5.49 -3.04 -14.84
N ALA A 196 5.90 -1.80 -14.62
CA ALA A 196 5.03 -0.73 -14.11
C ALA A 196 4.90 0.41 -15.12
N ALA A 197 3.69 0.92 -15.32
CA ALA A 197 3.45 2.13 -16.10
C ALA A 197 2.81 3.21 -15.23
N PHE A 198 3.31 4.44 -15.31
CA PHE A 198 2.69 5.61 -14.70
C PHE A 198 1.93 6.40 -15.77
N LEU A 199 0.62 6.55 -15.60
CA LEU A 199 -0.18 7.53 -16.32
C LEU A 199 -0.27 8.79 -15.46
N LEU A 200 0.46 9.83 -15.88
CA LEU A 200 0.51 11.13 -15.26
C LEU A 200 -0.58 12.04 -15.86
N ASP A 201 -1.46 12.54 -15.00
CA ASP A 201 -2.38 13.62 -15.39
C ASP A 201 -1.59 14.91 -15.65
N SER A 202 -1.60 15.31 -16.92
CA SER A 202 -1.02 16.57 -17.38
C SER A 202 -2.10 17.52 -17.91
N SER A 203 -3.36 17.33 -17.50
CA SER A 203 -4.50 18.16 -17.89
C SER A 203 -4.46 19.54 -17.24
N ARG A 204 -5.34 20.42 -17.71
CA ARG A 204 -5.57 21.75 -17.12
C ARG A 204 -6.18 21.73 -15.72
N HIS A 205 -6.64 20.57 -15.22
CA HIS A 205 -7.17 20.47 -13.86
C HIS A 205 -6.06 20.50 -12.80
N VAL A 206 -4.83 20.20 -13.18
CA VAL A 206 -3.65 20.26 -12.29
C VAL A 206 -3.11 21.68 -12.27
N GLY A 207 -2.99 22.30 -11.10
CA GLY A 207 -2.30 23.59 -10.97
C GLY A 207 -0.80 23.44 -11.26
N SER A 208 -0.14 24.48 -11.77
CA SER A 208 1.30 24.41 -12.11
C SER A 208 2.17 24.01 -10.93
N ALA A 209 1.91 24.54 -9.73
CA ALA A 209 2.62 24.16 -8.51
C ALA A 209 2.33 22.69 -8.10
N ASP A 210 1.08 22.24 -8.26
CA ASP A 210 0.72 20.84 -7.98
C ASP A 210 1.40 19.90 -8.98
N PHE A 211 1.54 20.31 -10.25
CA PHE A 211 2.26 19.53 -11.25
C PHE A 211 3.74 19.36 -10.87
N GLU A 212 4.39 20.42 -10.41
CA GLU A 212 5.75 20.34 -9.85
C GLU A 212 5.85 19.37 -8.68
N ASP A 213 4.92 19.45 -7.72
CA ASP A 213 4.87 18.54 -6.58
C ASP A 213 4.67 17.08 -7.03
N ILE A 214 3.84 16.84 -8.06
CA ILE A 214 3.64 15.51 -8.66
C ILE A 214 4.92 14.98 -9.32
N ARG A 215 5.71 15.83 -9.99
CA ARG A 215 7.00 15.42 -10.59
C ARG A 215 7.98 14.92 -9.52
N HIS A 216 8.11 15.67 -8.42
CA HIS A 216 8.93 15.25 -7.27
C HIS A 216 8.40 13.97 -6.61
N PHE A 217 7.07 13.87 -6.47
CA PHE A 217 6.40 12.69 -5.93
C PHE A 217 6.68 11.44 -6.78
N LEU A 218 6.54 11.52 -8.11
CA LEU A 218 6.91 10.44 -9.04
C LEU A 218 8.38 10.04 -8.89
N GLY A 219 9.28 11.02 -8.76
CA GLY A 219 10.69 10.79 -8.47
C GLY A 219 10.89 9.96 -7.20
N ALA A 220 10.18 10.29 -6.12
CA ALA A 220 10.24 9.54 -4.86
C ALA A 220 9.67 8.11 -4.99
N LEU A 221 8.61 7.91 -5.79
CA LEU A 221 8.06 6.57 -6.06
C LEU A 221 9.07 5.65 -6.75
N LEU A 222 9.88 6.19 -7.67
CA LEU A 222 10.91 5.41 -8.39
C LEU A 222 11.92 4.75 -7.44
N ASP A 223 12.14 5.28 -6.23
CA ASP A 223 13.08 4.70 -5.27
C ASP A 223 12.67 3.30 -4.77
N HIS A 224 11.39 2.94 -4.90
CA HIS A 224 10.85 1.65 -4.47
C HIS A 224 10.90 0.57 -5.55
N PHE A 225 11.39 0.91 -6.75
CA PHE A 225 11.62 -0.03 -7.84
C PHE A 225 13.10 -0.40 -7.93
N GLU A 226 13.36 -1.66 -8.27
CA GLU A 226 14.69 -2.21 -8.51
C GLU A 226 14.96 -2.24 -10.01
N ILE A 227 15.22 -1.06 -10.60
CA ILE A 227 15.34 -0.92 -12.06
C ILE A 227 16.50 -1.76 -12.62
N THR A 228 16.19 -2.55 -13.64
CA THR A 228 17.16 -3.39 -14.32
C THR A 228 18.17 -2.58 -15.16
N PRO A 229 19.47 -2.93 -15.14
CA PRO A 229 20.47 -2.29 -16.00
C PRO A 229 20.38 -2.73 -17.47
N GLU A 230 19.62 -3.78 -17.77
CA GLU A 230 19.53 -4.39 -19.10
C GLU A 230 18.06 -4.67 -19.47
N PRO A 231 17.25 -3.65 -19.73
CA PRO A 231 15.79 -3.80 -19.80
C PRO A 231 15.27 -4.59 -21.00
N GLU A 232 16.09 -4.77 -22.04
CA GLU A 232 15.74 -5.56 -23.24
C GLU A 232 15.99 -7.06 -23.05
N THR A 233 17.07 -7.43 -22.35
CA THR A 233 17.56 -8.82 -22.27
C THR A 233 17.31 -9.46 -20.91
N SER A 234 17.32 -8.69 -19.82
CA SER A 234 17.28 -9.25 -18.47
C SER A 234 15.92 -9.81 -18.09
N VAL A 235 15.94 -10.96 -17.39
CA VAL A 235 14.78 -11.55 -16.73
C VAL A 235 14.58 -11.04 -15.29
N THR A 236 15.52 -10.25 -14.77
CA THR A 236 15.53 -9.70 -13.41
C THR A 236 15.47 -8.17 -13.38
N GLY A 237 15.01 -7.62 -12.26
CA GLY A 237 14.78 -6.19 -12.07
C GLY A 237 13.46 -5.71 -12.65
N ASP A 238 12.95 -4.64 -12.05
CA ASP A 238 11.75 -3.92 -12.45
C ASP A 238 12.00 -3.06 -13.70
N ARG A 239 10.93 -2.78 -14.43
CA ARG A 239 10.93 -1.80 -15.52
C ARG A 239 9.79 -0.83 -15.33
N VAL A 240 10.03 0.44 -15.68
CA VAL A 240 9.06 1.51 -15.48
C VAL A 240 8.91 2.33 -16.75
N ALA A 241 7.66 2.56 -17.15
CA ALA A 241 7.28 3.49 -18.21
C ALA A 241 6.55 4.69 -17.61
N LEU A 242 6.64 5.84 -18.28
CA LEU A 242 5.93 7.06 -17.93
C LEU A 242 5.21 7.64 -19.14
N LEU A 243 3.95 8.00 -18.94
CA LEU A 243 3.04 8.48 -19.96
C LEU A 243 2.32 9.71 -19.41
N SER A 244 2.37 10.81 -20.14
CA SER A 244 1.62 12.03 -19.82
C SER A 244 0.32 12.02 -20.62
N HIS A 245 -0.83 11.93 -19.95
CA HIS A 245 -2.13 12.04 -20.62
C HIS A 245 -2.63 13.48 -20.65
N ALA A 246 -3.70 13.72 -21.40
CA ALA A 246 -4.25 15.04 -21.70
C ALA A 246 -3.37 15.91 -22.63
N PRO A 247 -2.90 15.41 -23.78
CA PRO A 247 -2.28 16.24 -24.80
C PRO A 247 -3.28 17.30 -25.32
N PRO A 248 -2.79 18.48 -25.75
CA PRO A 248 -3.65 19.53 -26.29
C PRO A 248 -4.48 19.03 -27.47
N ASN A 249 -5.77 19.41 -27.48
CA ASN A 249 -6.67 19.19 -28.61
C ASN A 249 -6.85 17.71 -29.00
N PHE A 250 -6.71 16.77 -28.06
CA PHE A 250 -7.11 15.39 -28.25
C PHE A 250 -8.63 15.26 -28.16
N LEU A 251 -9.21 14.54 -29.12
CA LEU A 251 -10.59 14.10 -29.11
C LEU A 251 -10.64 12.62 -29.55
N PRO A 252 -11.60 11.83 -29.02
CA PRO A 252 -11.84 10.48 -29.49
C PRO A 252 -12.06 10.43 -31.01
N ASN A 253 -11.70 9.32 -31.64
CA ASN A 253 -11.82 9.07 -33.09
C ASN A 253 -11.02 10.02 -34.00
N THR A 254 -10.02 10.71 -33.45
CA THR A 254 -9.02 11.45 -34.25
C THR A 254 -7.73 10.66 -34.38
N GLN A 255 -6.85 11.02 -35.31
CA GLN A 255 -5.52 10.41 -35.45
C GLN A 255 -4.53 10.82 -34.33
N LYS A 256 -4.96 11.68 -33.40
CA LYS A 256 -4.09 12.15 -32.31
C LYS A 256 -4.01 11.11 -31.22
N SER A 257 -2.83 10.95 -30.64
CA SER A 257 -2.63 10.09 -29.47
C SER A 257 -3.30 10.70 -28.21
N PRO A 258 -3.96 9.89 -27.35
CA PRO A 258 -4.45 10.33 -26.05
C PRO A 258 -3.34 10.58 -25.02
N VAL A 259 -2.10 10.20 -25.35
CA VAL A 259 -0.93 10.33 -24.46
C VAL A 259 0.30 10.84 -25.20
N ARG A 260 1.17 11.55 -24.48
CA ARG A 260 2.58 11.74 -24.83
C ARG A 260 3.40 10.72 -24.04
N SER A 261 4.13 9.84 -24.74
CA SER A 261 5.06 8.93 -24.07
C SER A 261 6.30 9.70 -23.64
N GLU A 262 6.61 9.68 -22.34
CA GLU A 262 7.83 10.29 -21.81
C GLU A 262 9.00 9.31 -21.95
N PHE A 263 8.78 8.06 -21.54
CA PHE A 263 9.69 6.95 -21.79
C PHE A 263 8.96 5.60 -21.64
N ASN A 264 9.43 4.59 -22.36
CA ASN A 264 8.88 3.22 -22.35
C ASN A 264 9.64 2.33 -21.34
N LEU A 265 9.15 1.10 -21.13
CA LEU A 265 9.71 0.11 -20.20
C LEU A 265 11.18 -0.24 -20.48
N THR A 266 11.62 -0.08 -21.73
CA THR A 266 12.99 -0.38 -22.18
C THR A 266 13.88 0.84 -22.40
N THR A 267 13.35 2.07 -22.25
CA THR A 267 14.08 3.29 -22.59
C THR A 267 15.24 3.59 -21.63
N TYR A 268 15.04 3.41 -20.33
CA TYR A 268 16.03 3.74 -19.32
C TYR A 268 16.47 2.51 -18.53
N ASN A 269 17.77 2.40 -18.28
CA ASN A 269 18.40 1.35 -17.49
C ASN A 269 18.82 1.80 -16.08
N SER A 270 18.40 3.00 -15.67
CA SER A 270 18.82 3.60 -14.40
C SER A 270 17.76 4.54 -13.84
N LYS A 271 17.48 4.39 -12.54
CA LYS A 271 16.63 5.33 -11.78
C LYS A 271 17.10 6.77 -11.89
N ARG A 272 18.42 7.00 -11.93
CA ARG A 272 19.00 8.34 -12.02
C ARG A 272 18.61 9.04 -13.32
N LEU A 273 18.58 8.30 -14.44
CA LEU A 273 18.17 8.85 -15.75
C LEU A 273 16.67 9.13 -15.79
N MET A 274 15.85 8.22 -15.25
CA MET A 274 14.41 8.42 -15.13
C MET A 274 14.06 9.67 -14.29
N LYS A 275 14.73 9.85 -13.13
CA LYS A 275 14.57 11.02 -12.27
C LYS A 275 14.99 12.32 -12.96
N ARG A 276 16.12 12.30 -13.67
CA ARG A 276 16.57 13.45 -14.46
C ARG A 276 15.54 13.82 -15.54
N HIS A 277 14.99 12.84 -16.26
CA HIS A 277 13.95 13.11 -17.27
C HIS A 277 12.70 13.76 -16.66
N LEU A 278 12.26 13.29 -15.48
CA LEU A 278 11.16 13.91 -14.74
C LEU A 278 11.44 15.39 -14.43
N GLU A 279 12.66 15.72 -14.00
CA GLU A 279 13.06 17.07 -13.61
C GLU A 279 13.24 18.00 -14.83
N GLU A 280 13.86 17.52 -15.90
CA GLU A 280 14.32 18.37 -17.01
C GLU A 280 13.36 18.40 -18.21
N SER A 281 12.63 17.30 -18.48
CA SER A 281 11.94 17.10 -19.76
C SER A 281 10.41 17.06 -19.65
N VAL A 282 9.86 16.59 -18.53
CA VAL A 282 8.41 16.39 -18.38
C VAL A 282 7.71 17.74 -18.18
N GLN A 283 6.85 18.10 -19.13
CA GLN A 283 6.09 19.35 -19.13
C GLN A 283 4.58 19.11 -19.09
N GLN A 284 3.83 19.97 -18.40
CA GLN A 284 2.38 19.90 -18.39
C GLN A 284 1.79 20.13 -19.80
N LEU A 285 0.76 19.36 -20.16
CA LEU A 285 0.18 19.34 -21.49
C LEU A 285 -1.08 20.23 -21.62
N ASN A 286 -1.76 20.53 -20.52
CA ASN A 286 -2.91 21.44 -20.43
C ASN A 286 -4.14 21.06 -21.29
N GLY A 287 -4.23 19.81 -21.76
CA GLY A 287 -5.40 19.29 -22.47
C GLY A 287 -6.54 18.85 -21.56
N ASP A 288 -7.53 18.18 -22.16
CA ASP A 288 -8.64 17.50 -21.47
C ASP A 288 -8.24 16.13 -20.95
N ALA A 289 -8.77 15.73 -19.80
CA ALA A 289 -8.55 14.40 -19.25
C ALA A 289 -9.38 13.35 -20.01
N PHE A 290 -8.71 12.38 -20.63
CA PHE A 290 -9.29 11.22 -21.31
C PHE A 290 -8.59 9.95 -20.82
N ILE A 291 -8.78 9.62 -19.54
CA ILE A 291 -8.06 8.57 -18.83
C ILE A 291 -8.32 7.18 -19.43
N GLY A 292 -9.55 6.92 -19.88
CA GLY A 292 -9.96 5.68 -20.52
C GLY A 292 -9.24 5.44 -21.84
N HIS A 293 -9.23 6.43 -22.73
CA HIS A 293 -8.45 6.33 -23.98
C HIS A 293 -6.95 6.26 -23.71
N ALA A 294 -6.43 6.97 -22.70
CA ALA A 294 -5.03 6.88 -22.30
C ALA A 294 -4.67 5.48 -21.79
N LEU A 295 -5.55 4.87 -20.98
CA LEU A 295 -5.41 3.50 -20.51
C LEU A 295 -5.47 2.50 -21.67
N GLN A 296 -6.40 2.68 -22.61
CA GLN A 296 -6.48 1.87 -23.83
C GLN A 296 -5.15 1.87 -24.58
N TRP A 297 -4.64 3.07 -24.89
CA TRP A 297 -3.38 3.23 -25.61
C TRP A 297 -2.21 2.59 -24.85
N THR A 298 -2.18 2.73 -23.52
CA THR A 298 -1.15 2.13 -22.67
C THR A 298 -1.12 0.61 -22.79
N LEU A 299 -2.29 -0.03 -22.69
CA LEU A 299 -2.42 -1.47 -22.83
C LEU A 299 -1.96 -1.94 -24.21
N ASP A 300 -2.35 -1.20 -25.26
CA ASP A 300 -2.12 -1.56 -26.65
C ASP A 300 -0.67 -1.29 -27.12
N ASN A 301 0.08 -0.40 -26.45
CA ASN A 301 1.39 0.05 -26.96
C ASN A 301 2.57 -0.20 -26.01
N ILE A 302 2.35 -0.21 -24.70
CA ILE A 302 3.45 -0.34 -23.73
C ILE A 302 3.71 -1.80 -23.40
N PHE A 303 2.67 -2.55 -23.06
CA PHE A 303 2.85 -3.91 -22.55
C PHE A 303 2.91 -4.99 -23.65
N LEU A 304 2.24 -4.80 -24.79
CA LEU A 304 2.11 -5.84 -25.82
C LEU A 304 3.45 -6.25 -26.46
N ASN A 305 4.38 -5.32 -26.66
CA ASN A 305 5.63 -5.56 -27.40
C ASN A 305 6.86 -5.65 -26.50
N THR A 306 6.67 -5.81 -25.19
CA THR A 306 7.79 -5.80 -24.24
C THR A 306 8.46 -7.18 -24.18
N PRO A 307 9.77 -7.30 -24.44
CA PRO A 307 10.49 -8.57 -24.34
C PRO A 307 10.51 -9.05 -22.89
N ASN A 308 10.53 -10.37 -22.66
CA ASN A 308 10.65 -10.97 -21.32
C ASN A 308 9.65 -10.38 -20.30
N MET A 309 8.37 -10.29 -20.69
CA MET A 309 7.30 -9.68 -19.88
C MET A 309 7.32 -10.20 -18.43
N ARG A 310 7.34 -9.27 -17.47
CA ARG A 310 7.33 -9.62 -16.05
C ARG A 310 5.97 -10.20 -15.67
N ARG A 311 5.99 -11.13 -14.71
CA ARG A 311 4.77 -11.76 -14.18
C ARG A 311 3.83 -10.72 -13.57
N ASN A 312 4.39 -9.77 -12.83
CA ASN A 312 3.63 -8.71 -12.18
C ASN A 312 3.53 -7.51 -13.13
N LYS A 313 2.31 -7.03 -13.35
CA LYS A 313 2.03 -5.89 -14.23
C LYS A 313 1.19 -4.88 -13.46
N VAL A 314 1.70 -3.66 -13.34
CA VAL A 314 1.06 -2.61 -12.54
C VAL A 314 0.89 -1.36 -13.38
N ILE A 315 -0.26 -0.71 -13.27
CA ILE A 315 -0.49 0.59 -13.87
C ILE A 315 -0.90 1.54 -12.75
N PHE A 316 -0.05 2.53 -12.51
CA PHE A 316 -0.32 3.63 -11.58
C PHE A 316 -0.97 4.76 -12.37
N VAL A 317 -2.19 5.14 -12.00
CA VAL A 317 -2.87 6.29 -12.58
C VAL A 317 -2.86 7.41 -11.55
N ILE A 318 -2.23 8.54 -11.89
CA ILE A 318 -2.32 9.77 -11.12
C ILE A 318 -3.36 10.63 -11.82
N SER A 319 -4.50 10.84 -11.17
CA SER A 319 -5.65 11.58 -11.72
C SER A 319 -5.93 12.81 -10.87
N ALA A 320 -6.15 13.96 -11.51
CA ALA A 320 -6.61 15.19 -10.87
C ALA A 320 -7.96 15.59 -11.47
N GLY A 321 -9.03 15.37 -10.70
CA GLY A 321 -10.40 15.62 -11.18
C GLY A 321 -11.04 14.42 -11.89
N GLU A 322 -12.08 14.72 -12.65
CA GLU A 322 -12.88 13.76 -13.42
C GLU A 322 -12.35 13.60 -14.84
N THR A 323 -12.60 12.44 -15.43
CA THR A 323 -12.40 12.26 -16.86
C THR A 323 -13.49 13.00 -17.66
N SER A 324 -13.21 13.30 -18.92
CA SER A 324 -14.19 13.90 -19.83
C SER A 324 -15.44 13.03 -19.94
N HIS A 325 -16.62 13.65 -20.06
CA HIS A 325 -17.88 12.93 -20.24
C HIS A 325 -17.88 11.99 -21.46
N LEU A 326 -17.11 12.33 -22.50
CA LEU A 326 -16.92 11.51 -23.71
C LEU A 326 -16.05 10.26 -23.46
N ASP A 327 -15.40 10.17 -22.31
CA ASP A 327 -14.43 9.13 -21.96
C ASP A 327 -14.98 8.11 -20.95
N ARG A 328 -16.09 8.38 -20.27
CA ARG A 328 -16.60 7.56 -19.15
C ARG A 328 -16.84 6.09 -19.49
N GLU A 329 -17.47 5.82 -20.63
CA GLU A 329 -17.72 4.44 -21.06
C GLU A 329 -16.42 3.72 -21.46
N THR A 330 -15.49 4.43 -22.12
CA THR A 330 -14.17 3.91 -22.45
C THR A 330 -13.40 3.61 -21.16
N LEU A 331 -13.37 4.52 -20.19
CA LEU A 331 -12.72 4.33 -18.89
C LEU A 331 -13.18 3.04 -18.23
N LYS A 332 -14.50 2.83 -18.13
CA LYS A 332 -15.09 1.65 -17.52
C LYS A 332 -14.72 0.37 -18.28
N LYS A 333 -14.85 0.38 -19.61
CA LYS A 333 -14.52 -0.76 -20.48
C LYS A 333 -13.05 -1.14 -20.36
N GLU A 334 -12.16 -0.16 -20.49
CA GLU A 334 -10.72 -0.36 -20.57
C GLU A 334 -10.11 -0.69 -19.21
N SER A 335 -10.67 -0.15 -18.13
CA SER A 335 -10.31 -0.56 -16.76
C SER A 335 -10.70 -2.01 -16.49
N LEU A 336 -11.87 -2.45 -16.95
CA LEU A 336 -12.27 -3.85 -16.85
C LEU A 336 -11.36 -4.75 -17.71
N ARG A 337 -11.04 -4.34 -18.94
CA ARG A 337 -10.10 -5.05 -19.83
C ARG A 337 -8.74 -5.24 -19.16
N ALA A 338 -8.16 -4.18 -18.60
CA ALA A 338 -6.90 -4.22 -17.87
C ALA A 338 -6.96 -5.19 -16.67
N LYS A 339 -7.98 -5.04 -15.81
CA LYS A 339 -8.15 -5.92 -14.64
C LYS A 339 -8.24 -7.39 -15.05
N CYS A 340 -8.97 -7.69 -16.12
CA CYS A 340 -9.14 -9.05 -16.65
C CYS A 340 -7.87 -9.63 -17.28
N GLN A 341 -7.03 -8.80 -17.89
CA GLN A 341 -5.71 -9.19 -18.39
C GLN A 341 -4.64 -9.30 -17.29
N GLY A 342 -5.03 -9.15 -16.02
CA GLY A 342 -4.17 -9.33 -14.85
C GLY A 342 -3.33 -8.12 -14.48
N TYR A 343 -3.66 -6.93 -14.97
CA TYR A 343 -3.03 -5.69 -14.53
C TYR A 343 -3.58 -5.27 -13.16
N ALA A 344 -2.68 -4.89 -12.24
CA ALA A 344 -3.06 -4.20 -11.02
C ALA A 344 -3.16 -2.70 -11.31
N LEU A 345 -4.38 -2.15 -11.31
CA LEU A 345 -4.60 -0.72 -11.45
C LEU A 345 -4.57 -0.07 -10.07
N PHE A 346 -3.57 0.78 -9.82
CA PHE A 346 -3.44 1.58 -8.61
C PHE A 346 -3.71 3.04 -8.96
N VAL A 347 -4.55 3.72 -8.20
CA VAL A 347 -5.02 5.07 -8.50
C VAL A 347 -4.65 6.03 -7.37
N PHE A 348 -4.00 7.13 -7.74
CA PHE A 348 -3.93 8.33 -6.93
C PHE A 348 -4.97 9.31 -7.43
N SER A 349 -5.88 9.71 -6.54
CA SER A 349 -6.82 10.80 -6.80
C SER A 349 -6.32 12.04 -6.09
N LEU A 350 -6.04 13.10 -6.85
CA LEU A 350 -5.55 14.39 -6.37
C LEU A 350 -6.62 15.46 -6.54
N GLY A 351 -6.63 16.43 -5.64
CA GLY A 351 -7.48 17.62 -5.73
C GLY A 351 -8.83 17.50 -5.03
N LEU A 352 -9.64 18.55 -5.19
CA LEU A 352 -10.91 18.72 -4.47
C LEU A 352 -12.12 18.14 -5.21
N THR A 353 -12.01 17.95 -6.52
CA THR A 353 -13.07 17.38 -7.37
C THR A 353 -12.69 15.96 -7.75
N TRP A 354 -13.64 15.04 -7.64
CA TRP A 354 -13.48 13.64 -8.07
C TRP A 354 -14.84 12.99 -8.24
N ASN A 355 -14.85 11.88 -8.97
CA ASN A 355 -16.03 11.04 -9.12
C ASN A 355 -15.73 9.66 -8.53
N ASP A 356 -16.38 9.33 -7.40
CA ASP A 356 -16.17 8.05 -6.71
C ASP A 356 -16.46 6.87 -7.65
N LYS A 357 -17.44 6.99 -8.54
CA LYS A 357 -17.77 5.93 -9.49
C LYS A 357 -16.66 5.69 -10.51
N GLU A 358 -16.05 6.77 -11.02
CA GLU A 358 -14.91 6.68 -11.94
C GLU A 358 -13.69 6.04 -11.25
N LEU A 359 -13.41 6.44 -10.00
CA LEU A 359 -12.31 5.86 -9.21
C LEU A 359 -12.53 4.38 -8.90
N GLU A 360 -13.76 3.97 -8.58
CA GLU A 360 -14.12 2.57 -8.36
C GLU A 360 -14.00 1.73 -9.66
N ASP A 361 -14.44 2.29 -10.78
CA ASP A 361 -14.36 1.62 -12.07
C ASP A 361 -12.90 1.48 -12.54
N LEU A 362 -12.03 2.43 -12.19
CA LEU A 362 -10.60 2.42 -12.52
C LEU A 362 -9.76 1.54 -11.58
N ALA A 363 -9.81 1.73 -10.27
CA ALA A 363 -8.91 1.04 -9.32
C ALA A 363 -9.20 -0.46 -9.19
N SER A 364 -8.16 -1.28 -9.02
CA SER A 364 -8.30 -2.72 -8.78
C SER A 364 -8.90 -3.03 -7.41
N TYR A 365 -9.41 -4.27 -7.23
CA TYR A 365 -9.96 -4.72 -5.96
C TYR A 365 -8.93 -5.47 -5.11
N PRO A 366 -8.98 -5.31 -3.78
CA PRO A 366 -9.87 -4.42 -3.01
C PRO A 366 -9.43 -2.95 -3.09
N LEU A 367 -10.37 -2.01 -3.08
CA LEU A 367 -10.10 -0.57 -3.27
C LEU A 367 -9.14 0.00 -2.21
N ASP A 368 -9.27 -0.45 -0.96
CA ASP A 368 -8.40 -0.04 0.14
C ASP A 368 -6.90 -0.38 -0.08
N HIS A 369 -6.56 -1.24 -1.04
CA HIS A 369 -5.17 -1.53 -1.44
C HIS A 369 -4.72 -0.73 -2.67
N HIS A 370 -5.64 -0.20 -3.46
CA HIS A 370 -5.39 0.28 -4.82
C HIS A 370 -5.82 1.72 -5.06
N LEU A 371 -6.39 2.39 -4.07
CA LEU A 371 -6.86 3.77 -4.19
C LEU A 371 -6.34 4.58 -3.01
N VAL A 372 -5.57 5.61 -3.33
CA VAL A 372 -5.14 6.63 -2.36
C VAL A 372 -5.66 7.98 -2.82
N GLN A 373 -6.42 8.63 -1.94
CA GLN A 373 -7.05 9.92 -2.22
C GLN A 373 -6.34 11.00 -1.40
N LEU A 374 -5.80 12.02 -2.08
CA LEU A 374 -4.94 13.06 -1.52
C LEU A 374 -5.52 14.44 -1.82
N GLY A 375 -5.12 15.46 -1.05
CA GLY A 375 -5.46 16.85 -1.35
C GLY A 375 -6.90 17.26 -1.02
N ARG A 376 -7.68 16.42 -0.33
CA ARG A 376 -9.12 16.64 -0.09
C ARG A 376 -9.46 17.81 0.83
N ILE A 377 -8.64 18.03 1.85
CA ILE A 377 -8.86 19.02 2.90
C ILE A 377 -7.57 19.80 3.19
N HIS A 378 -6.43 19.11 3.08
CA HIS A 378 -5.09 19.67 3.26
C HIS A 378 -4.22 19.31 2.07
N LYS A 379 -3.05 19.97 1.96
CA LYS A 379 -2.03 19.62 0.98
C LYS A 379 -1.80 18.09 0.95
N PRO A 380 -1.68 17.49 -0.24
CA PRO A 380 -1.39 16.07 -0.39
C PRO A 380 -0.24 15.61 0.52
N ASP A 381 -0.47 14.60 1.35
CA ASP A 381 0.59 13.94 2.11
C ASP A 381 1.33 12.95 1.20
N HIS A 382 2.25 13.49 0.39
CA HIS A 382 3.05 12.67 -0.52
C HIS A 382 3.94 11.67 0.23
N ARG A 383 4.39 11.99 1.45
CA ARG A 383 5.23 11.09 2.25
C ARG A 383 4.45 9.84 2.66
N TYR A 384 3.20 9.99 3.10
CA TYR A 384 2.31 8.86 3.36
C TYR A 384 2.15 8.00 2.10
N SER A 385 1.86 8.61 0.96
CA SER A 385 1.64 7.92 -0.31
C SER A 385 2.85 7.14 -0.81
N VAL A 386 4.05 7.73 -0.73
CA VAL A 386 5.30 7.06 -1.12
C VAL A 386 5.49 5.78 -0.31
N LYS A 387 5.30 5.86 1.01
CA LYS A 387 5.41 4.69 1.90
C LYS A 387 4.30 3.68 1.68
N PHE A 388 3.07 4.13 1.41
CA PHE A 388 1.97 3.25 1.08
C PHE A 388 2.26 2.45 -0.20
N VAL A 389 2.78 3.12 -1.25
CA VAL A 389 3.17 2.45 -2.49
C VAL A 389 4.33 1.50 -2.30
N LYS A 390 5.31 1.84 -1.45
CA LYS A 390 6.35 0.88 -1.07
C LYS A 390 5.74 -0.43 -0.55
N SER A 391 4.80 -0.35 0.39
CA SER A 391 4.12 -1.54 0.94
C SER A 391 3.24 -2.23 -0.11
N PHE A 392 2.57 -1.48 -0.98
CA PHE A 392 1.77 -2.02 -2.07
C PHE A 392 2.63 -2.79 -3.07
N VAL A 393 3.75 -2.23 -3.54
CA VAL A 393 4.74 -2.88 -4.40
C VAL A 393 5.19 -4.19 -3.77
N ASN A 394 5.57 -4.18 -2.49
CA ASN A 394 5.93 -5.41 -1.76
C ASN A 394 4.77 -6.42 -1.68
N SER A 395 3.53 -5.95 -1.56
CA SER A 395 2.34 -6.80 -1.60
C SER A 395 2.15 -7.51 -2.94
N ILE A 396 2.49 -6.84 -4.06
CA ILE A 396 2.52 -7.42 -5.40
C ILE A 396 3.62 -8.47 -5.49
N ARG A 397 4.86 -8.13 -5.08
CA ARG A 397 6.00 -9.04 -5.12
C ARG A 397 5.73 -10.34 -4.35
N ARG A 398 5.03 -10.24 -3.22
CA ARG A 398 4.66 -11.37 -2.35
C ARG A 398 3.32 -12.03 -2.67
N ALA A 399 2.65 -11.64 -3.75
CA ALA A 399 1.37 -12.19 -4.18
C ALA A 399 0.31 -12.21 -3.06
N ILE A 400 0.20 -11.11 -2.31
CA ILE A 400 -0.84 -10.93 -1.30
C ILE A 400 -2.22 -10.97 -1.95
N ASN A 401 -2.37 -10.24 -3.06
CA ASN A 401 -3.54 -10.28 -3.93
C ASN A 401 -3.24 -11.10 -5.21
N LYS A 402 -4.30 -11.57 -5.87
CA LYS A 402 -4.23 -12.20 -7.19
C LYS A 402 -4.87 -11.28 -8.23
N TYR A 403 -4.26 -11.22 -9.41
CA TYR A 403 -4.74 -10.40 -10.53
C TYR A 403 -4.93 -11.29 -11.77
N PRO A 404 -6.16 -11.40 -12.32
CA PRO A 404 -7.43 -10.90 -11.77
C PRO A 404 -7.83 -11.59 -10.45
N PRO A 405 -8.64 -10.93 -9.59
CA PRO A 405 -9.25 -11.56 -8.44
C PRO A 405 -10.13 -12.76 -8.82
N LEU A 406 -10.22 -13.77 -7.95
CA LEU A 406 -10.97 -15.01 -8.26
C LEU A 406 -12.47 -14.75 -8.55
N ASN A 407 -13.08 -13.82 -7.81
CA ASN A 407 -14.46 -13.39 -7.99
C ASN A 407 -14.67 -12.55 -9.28
N PHE A 408 -13.59 -12.09 -9.92
CA PHE A 408 -13.65 -11.33 -11.17
C PHE A 408 -13.68 -12.22 -12.42
N LYS A 409 -13.41 -13.53 -12.29
CA LYS A 409 -13.39 -14.47 -13.43
C LYS A 409 -14.68 -14.42 -14.25
N MET A 410 -15.85 -14.43 -13.60
CA MET A 410 -17.15 -14.37 -14.31
C MET A 410 -17.34 -13.07 -15.11
N LYS A 411 -16.90 -11.92 -14.58
CA LYS A 411 -16.95 -10.64 -15.30
C LYS A 411 -16.02 -10.67 -16.52
N CYS A 412 -14.84 -11.26 -16.37
CA CYS A 412 -13.87 -11.39 -17.44
C CYS A 412 -14.31 -12.34 -18.55
N SER A 413 -14.95 -13.47 -18.21
CA SER A 413 -15.46 -14.42 -19.20
C SER A 413 -16.50 -13.81 -20.15
N ARG A 414 -17.33 -12.87 -19.66
CA ARG A 414 -18.30 -12.13 -20.49
C ARG A 414 -17.65 -11.15 -21.47
N LEU A 415 -16.47 -10.64 -21.12
CA LEU A 415 -15.69 -9.77 -22.00
C LEU A 415 -15.07 -10.57 -23.15
N SER A 416 -14.55 -11.77 -22.84
CA SER A 416 -13.99 -12.67 -23.85
C SER A 416 -15.01 -13.16 -24.89
N SER A 417 -16.29 -13.28 -24.52
CA SER A 417 -17.36 -13.63 -25.48
C SER A 417 -17.75 -12.47 -26.42
N THR A 418 -17.39 -11.23 -26.10
CA THR A 418 -17.69 -10.05 -26.93
C THR A 418 -16.51 -9.61 -27.83
N ASP A 419 -15.27 -10.03 -27.52
CA ASP A 419 -14.04 -9.64 -28.23
C ASP A 419 -13.45 -10.72 -29.19
N LEU A 420 -14.25 -11.70 -29.63
CA LEU A 420 -13.82 -12.65 -30.68
C LEU A 420 -13.71 -11.95 -32.05
N LYS A 421 -12.59 -11.26 -32.32
CA LYS A 421 -12.06 -11.14 -33.68
C LYS A 421 -11.21 -12.38 -33.96
N PRO A 422 -11.53 -13.22 -34.95
CA PRO A 422 -10.65 -14.30 -35.35
C PRO A 422 -9.31 -13.71 -35.84
N PRO A 423 -8.18 -14.42 -35.65
CA PRO A 423 -6.91 -13.99 -36.23
C PRO A 423 -7.05 -13.86 -37.75
N PRO A 424 -6.36 -12.90 -38.39
CA PRO A 424 -6.44 -12.74 -39.84
C PRO A 424 -6.05 -14.05 -40.50
N GLN A 425 -6.96 -14.60 -41.29
CA GLN A 425 -6.71 -15.78 -42.12
C GLN A 425 -5.47 -15.50 -42.98
N GLN A 426 -4.43 -16.30 -42.80
CA GLN A 426 -3.33 -16.40 -43.76
C GLN A 426 -3.95 -16.75 -45.12
N TRP A 427 -3.84 -15.81 -46.06
CA TRP A 427 -4.13 -16.07 -47.46
C TRP A 427 -3.14 -17.15 -47.93
N ARG A 428 -3.63 -18.38 -48.05
CA ARG A 428 -2.94 -19.40 -48.84
C ARG A 428 -3.06 -18.98 -50.30
N SER A 429 -1.94 -18.48 -50.82
CA SER A 429 -1.68 -18.32 -52.25
C SER A 429 -1.93 -19.65 -52.95
N PHE A 430 -2.97 -19.68 -53.78
CA PHE A 430 -3.15 -20.69 -54.81
C PHE A 430 -2.25 -20.41 -56.01
N VAL A 431 -2.01 -21.48 -56.78
CA VAL A 431 -1.54 -21.56 -58.18
C VAL A 431 -0.02 -21.71 -58.33
N PRO A 432 0.55 -22.60 -59.18
CA PRO A 432 0.08 -23.46 -60.29
C PRO A 432 -1.34 -24.00 -60.43
#